data_AF-A0A4Q5QDH9-F1
#
_entry.id   AF-A0A4Q5QDH9-F1
#
_cell.length_a   1.000
_cell.length_b   1.000
_cell.length_c   1.000
_cell.angle_alpha   90.00
_cell.angle_beta   90.00
_cell.angle_gamma   90.00
#
_symmetry.space_group_name_H-M   'P 1'
#
loop_
_entity.id
_entity.type
_entity.pdbx_description
1 polymer ?
#
loop_
_entity_poly.entity_id
_entity_poly.type
_entity_poly.pdbx_seq_one_letter_code
_entity_poly.pdbx_strand_id
1 'polypeptide(L)' 'MHGRLMSSLASSFTRTLALCALSVTVAQGAAAQHLPDTVTTDVLRVCGDPGNMPFSERKEDGFENKIAAIIADELKIKV' A
#
# COMPACT_ATOMS: atom_id res chain seq x y z
N MET A 1 -46.59 -10.63 43.82
CA MET A 1 -45.11 -10.51 43.79
C MET A 1 -44.43 -11.19 42.58
N HIS A 2 -45.13 -11.98 41.74
CA HIS A 2 -44.50 -12.72 40.63
C HIS A 2 -44.36 -11.94 39.29
N GLY A 3 -45.09 -10.85 39.07
CA GLY A 3 -45.11 -10.14 37.77
C GLY A 3 -43.93 -9.19 37.48
N ARG A 4 -43.18 -8.75 38.51
CA ARG A 4 -42.04 -7.82 38.33
C ARG A 4 -40.74 -8.54 37.93
N LEU A 5 -40.61 -9.84 38.22
CA LEU A 5 -39.42 -10.63 37.89
C LEU A 5 -39.29 -10.89 36.37
N MET A 6 -40.42 -11.14 35.70
CA MET A 6 -40.44 -11.46 34.26
C MET A 6 -40.23 -10.24 33.36
N SER A 7 -40.58 -9.04 33.83
CA SER A 7 -40.36 -7.78 33.12
C SER A 7 -38.89 -7.31 33.17
N SER A 8 -38.20 -7.58 34.29
CA SER A 8 -36.78 -7.25 34.47
C SER A 8 -35.85 -8.10 33.59
N LEU A 9 -36.18 -9.39 33.43
CA LEU A 9 -35.41 -10.34 32.62
C LEU A 9 -35.49 -10.01 31.11
N ALA A 10 -36.66 -9.58 30.64
CA ALA A 10 -36.86 -9.11 29.28
C ALA A 10 -36.05 -7.83 28.99
N SER A 11 -36.02 -6.87 29.93
CA SER A 11 -35.28 -5.61 29.76
C SER A 11 -33.76 -5.76 29.75
N SER A 12 -33.24 -6.75 30.49
CA SER A 12 -31.81 -7.06 30.52
C SER A 12 -31.35 -7.70 29.21
N PHE A 13 -32.20 -8.52 28.59
CA PHE A 13 -31.90 -9.18 27.32
C PHE A 13 -31.83 -8.17 26.16
N THR A 14 -32.74 -7.19 26.12
CA THR A 14 -32.75 -6.14 25.09
C THR A 14 -31.54 -5.21 25.18
N ARG A 15 -31.08 -4.92 26.41
CA ARG A 15 -29.90 -4.06 26.66
C ARG A 15 -28.59 -4.73 26.23
N THR A 16 -28.43 -6.01 26.49
CA THR A 16 -27.24 -6.77 26.09
C THR A 16 -27.14 -6.91 24.57
N LEU A 17 -28.27 -7.13 23.89
CA LEU A 17 -28.31 -7.22 22.43
C LEU A 17 -27.99 -5.87 21.76
N ALA A 18 -28.47 -4.76 22.32
CA ALA A 18 -28.17 -3.41 21.82
C ALA A 18 -26.68 -3.03 22.02
N LEU A 19 -26.06 -3.44 23.12
CA LEU A 19 -24.63 -3.21 23.35
C LEU A 19 -23.75 -4.01 22.37
N CYS A 20 -24.10 -5.27 22.10
CA CYS A 20 -23.38 -6.09 21.12
C CYS A 20 -23.51 -5.58 19.68
N ALA A 21 -24.65 -4.96 19.33
CA ALA A 21 -24.82 -4.37 18.00
C ALA A 21 -23.93 -3.12 17.80
N LEU A 22 -23.66 -2.36 18.87
CA LEU A 22 -22.85 -1.15 18.82
C LEU A 22 -21.34 -1.44 18.73
N SER A 23 -20.88 -2.59 19.22
CA SER A 23 -19.47 -3.00 19.15
C SER A 23 -19.05 -3.56 17.78
N VAL A 24 -19.99 -3.96 16.92
CA VAL A 24 -19.69 -4.48 15.57
C VAL A 24 -19.30 -3.38 14.58
N THR A 25 -19.77 -2.14 14.77
CA THR A 25 -19.54 -1.04 13.80
C THR A 25 -18.17 -0.37 13.90
N VAL A 26 -17.37 -0.64 14.94
CA VAL A 26 -16.07 0.02 15.18
C VAL A 26 -14.91 -0.73 14.51
N ALA A 27 -15.11 -1.97 14.04
CA ALA A 27 -14.04 -2.81 13.51
C ALA A 27 -13.71 -2.60 12.01
N GLN A 28 -14.42 -1.71 11.29
CA GLN A 28 -14.33 -1.61 9.82
C GLN A 28 -13.35 -0.55 9.28
N GLY A 29 -12.58 0.12 10.14
CA GLY A 29 -11.88 1.35 9.75
C GLY A 29 -10.35 1.32 9.73
N ALA A 30 -9.70 0.22 9.34
CA ALA A 30 -8.25 0.23 9.07
C ALA A 30 -7.83 -0.82 8.03
N ALA A 31 -8.66 -1.05 7.01
CA ALA A 31 -8.11 -1.59 5.77
C ALA A 31 -7.11 -0.55 5.27
N ALA A 32 -5.82 -0.84 5.47
CA ALA A 32 -4.70 -0.01 5.06
C ALA A 32 -4.98 0.55 3.67
N GLN A 33 -4.93 1.88 3.55
CA GLN A 33 -5.07 2.55 2.26
C GLN A 33 -3.98 1.98 1.35
N HIS A 34 -4.36 1.10 0.43
CA HIS A 34 -3.47 0.61 -0.60
C HIS A 34 -3.21 1.80 -1.53
N LEU A 35 -2.15 2.54 -1.23
CA LEU A 35 -1.67 3.59 -2.12
C LEU A 35 -1.11 2.84 -3.34
N PRO A 36 -1.69 3.02 -4.55
CA PRO A 36 -1.16 2.37 -5.72
C PRO A 36 0.29 2.82 -5.91
N ASP A 37 1.19 1.85 -6.02
CA ASP A 37 2.56 2.13 -6.39
C ASP A 37 2.55 2.76 -7.78
N THR A 38 2.73 4.08 -7.82
CA THR A 38 2.73 4.86 -9.05
C THR A 38 4.08 4.71 -9.79
N VAL A 39 5.04 4.03 -9.16
CA VAL A 39 6.33 3.76 -9.78
C VAL A 39 6.17 2.58 -10.74
N THR A 40 6.49 2.86 -12.01
CA THR A 40 6.53 1.86 -13.07
C THR A 40 7.80 1.03 -12.91
N THR A 41 7.66 -0.30 -12.78
CA THR A 41 8.77 -1.24 -12.52
C THR A 41 9.27 -1.94 -13.79
N ASP A 42 8.77 -1.53 -14.96
CA ASP A 42 9.11 -2.08 -16.27
C ASP A 42 10.30 -1.39 -16.94
N VAL A 43 10.80 -0.29 -16.34
CA VAL A 43 11.95 0.49 -16.83
C VAL A 43 12.88 0.93 -15.70
N LEU A 44 14.19 0.90 -15.94
CA LEU A 44 15.25 1.41 -15.08
C LEU A 44 15.53 2.88 -15.42
N ARG A 45 15.10 3.79 -14.56
CA ARG A 45 15.36 5.23 -14.75
C ARG A 45 16.67 5.63 -14.08
N VAL A 46 17.63 6.13 -14.85
CA VAL A 46 18.94 6.57 -14.35
C VAL A 46 19.11 8.08 -14.58
N CYS A 47 19.55 8.80 -13.55
CA CYS A 47 19.99 10.18 -13.71
C CYS A 47 21.40 10.20 -14.32
N GLY A 48 21.51 10.61 -15.57
CA GLY A 48 22.80 10.79 -16.26
C GLY A 48 23.03 12.23 -16.69
N ASP A 49 24.28 12.68 -16.72
CA ASP A 49 24.64 13.98 -17.28
C ASP A 49 24.67 13.90 -18.82
N PRO A 50 24.01 14.82 -19.54
CA PRO A 50 23.97 14.80 -20.99
C PRO A 50 25.33 15.01 -21.70
N GLY A 51 26.38 15.48 -21.03
CA GLY A 51 27.64 15.86 -21.67
C GLY A 51 28.87 15.76 -20.76
N ASN A 52 28.98 14.69 -19.99
CA ASN A 52 30.07 14.48 -19.03
C ASN A 52 30.96 13.28 -19.41
N MET A 53 31.54 13.33 -20.61
CA MET A 53 32.45 12.26 -21.05
C MET A 53 33.71 12.20 -20.18
N PRO A 54 34.22 10.99 -19.88
CA PRO A 54 33.83 9.67 -20.41
C PRO A 54 32.74 8.93 -19.62
N PHE A 55 32.12 9.57 -18.63
CA PHE A 55 31.19 8.95 -17.69
C PHE A 55 29.83 8.71 -18.35
N SER A 56 29.16 9.78 -18.76
CA SER A 56 27.85 9.74 -19.40
C SER A 56 27.68 10.83 -20.45
N GLU A 57 26.90 10.55 -21.50
CA GLU A 57 26.48 11.54 -22.49
C GLU A 57 25.12 11.19 -23.11
N ARG A 58 24.49 12.13 -23.84
CA ARG A 58 23.21 11.89 -24.55
C ARG A 58 23.25 10.81 -25.61
N LYS A 59 24.43 10.50 -26.16
CA LYS A 59 24.62 9.42 -27.14
C LYS A 59 24.78 8.04 -26.50
N GLU A 60 24.88 8.00 -25.17
CA GLU A 60 25.00 6.78 -24.38
C GLU A 60 26.30 5.99 -24.58
N ASP A 61 27.36 6.66 -25.05
CA ASP A 61 28.67 6.04 -25.28
C ASP A 61 29.57 5.98 -24.02
N GLY A 62 29.18 6.69 -22.95
CA GLY A 62 29.87 6.76 -21.68
C GLY A 62 29.84 5.44 -20.90
N PHE A 63 30.80 5.21 -20.01
CA PHE A 63 30.86 3.95 -19.28
C PHE A 63 29.72 3.78 -18.26
N GLU A 64 29.18 4.86 -17.69
CA GLU A 64 28.00 4.82 -16.81
C GLU A 64 26.75 4.44 -17.59
N ASN A 65 26.62 4.90 -18.84
CA ASN A 65 25.52 4.48 -19.72
C ASN A 65 25.56 2.96 -19.96
N LYS A 66 26.75 2.40 -20.18
CA LYS A 66 26.94 0.94 -20.37
C LYS A 66 26.64 0.14 -19.10
N ILE A 67 27.03 0.66 -17.94
CA ILE A 67 26.69 0.04 -16.65
C ILE A 67 25.17 0.03 -16.45
N ALA A 68 24.48 1.14 -16.76
CA ALA A 68 23.03 1.21 -16.68
C ALA A 68 22.36 0.17 -17.58
N ALA A 69 22.86 -0.03 -18.81
CA ALA A 69 22.38 -1.07 -19.72
C ALA A 69 22.58 -2.48 -19.16
N ILE A 70 23.75 -2.79 -18.58
CA ILE A 70 24.02 -4.10 -17.95
C ILE A 70 23.05 -4.37 -16.79
N ILE A 71 22.80 -3.36 -15.95
CA ILE A 71 21.87 -3.49 -14.80
C ILE A 71 20.45 -3.74 -15.31
N ALA A 72 20.00 -3.00 -16.32
CA ALA A 72 18.68 -3.17 -16.91
C ALA A 72 18.51 -4.58 -17.54
N ASP A 73 19.52 -5.05 -18.26
CA ASP A 73 19.55 -6.39 -18.85
C ASP A 73 19.50 -7.51 -17.79
N GLU A 74 20.16 -7.32 -16.65
CA GLU A 74 20.11 -8.27 -15.53
C GLU A 74 18.72 -8.29 -14.89
N LEU A 75 18.13 -7.10 -14.68
CA LEU A 75 16.78 -6.93 -14.15
C LEU A 75 15.67 -7.33 -15.15
N LYS A 76 16.01 -7.61 -16.41
CA LYS A 76 15.08 -7.91 -17.50
C LYS A 76 14.06 -6.79 -17.74
N ILE A 77 14.51 -5.55 -17.59
CA ILE A 77 13.74 -4.33 -17.85
C ILE A 77 14.51 -3.43 -18.82
N LYS A 78 13.85 -2.42 -19.39
CA LYS A 78 14.54 -1.47 -20.29
C LYS A 78 15.23 -0.37 -19.49
N VAL A 79 16.34 0.15 -19.97
CA VAL A 79 16.91 1.42 -19.48
C VAL A 79 16.30 2.58 -20.25
#